data_AF-A0A6L5F686-F1
#
_entry.id   AF-A0A6L5F686-F1
#
_cell.length_a   1.000
_cell.length_b   1.000
_cell.length_c   1.000
_cell.angle_alpha   90.00
_cell.angle_beta   90.00
_cell.angle_gamma   90.00
#
_symmetry.space_group_name_H-M   'P 1'
#
loop_
_entity.id
_entity.type
_entity.pdbx_description
1 polymer ?
#
loop_
_entity_poly.entity_id
_entity_poly.type
_entity_poly.pdbx_seq_one_letter_code
_entity_poly.pdbx_strand_id
1 'polypeptide(L)'
;MRTLTKIVGTVAAVAALVWSARDRFIQVPTSDRAETPAFRSDGPPTPVTDITGIGPAYAERLASMGISDVRALAVADAEMIATQIEVTAERARLWIDRAGELT
;
A
#
# COMPACT_ATOMS: atom_id res chain seq x y z
N MET A 1 -12.98 -0.63 53.68
CA MET A 1 -13.56 -1.83 53.03
C MET A 1 -13.24 -1.77 51.53
N ARG A 2 -12.48 -2.76 51.02
CA ARG A 2 -12.49 -3.41 49.66
C ARG A 2 -12.84 -2.54 48.43
N THR A 3 -12.17 -2.52 47.27
CA THR A 3 -11.09 -3.31 46.61
C THR A 3 -10.79 -2.58 45.27
N LEU A 4 -9.52 -2.29 44.92
CA LEU A 4 -8.71 -2.95 43.87
C LEU A 4 -9.31 -3.02 42.43
N THR A 5 -8.52 -2.45 41.49
CA THR A 5 -8.16 -3.02 40.17
C THR A 5 -9.08 -2.72 38.97
N LYS A 6 -8.57 -1.99 37.94
CA LYS A 6 -8.06 -2.50 36.64
C LYS A 6 -8.24 -1.50 35.44
N ILE A 7 -7.25 -1.50 34.54
CA ILE A 7 -7.32 -1.33 33.06
C ILE A 7 -6.95 0.05 32.47
N VAL A 8 -5.68 0.15 32.06
CA VAL A 8 -5.24 0.34 30.66
C VAL A 8 -6.19 1.17 29.80
N GLY A 9 -5.87 2.43 29.54
CA GLY A 9 -6.77 3.26 28.72
C GLY A 9 -6.15 4.44 27.98
N THR A 10 -4.82 4.60 27.92
CA THR A 10 -4.22 5.81 27.32
C THR A 10 -3.58 5.59 25.94
N VAL A 11 -3.18 4.36 25.57
CA VAL A 11 -2.70 4.07 24.20
C VAL A 11 -3.86 3.97 23.19
N ALA A 12 -5.08 3.70 23.67
CA ALA A 12 -6.28 3.64 22.82
C ALA A 12 -6.70 5.02 22.29
N ALA A 13 -6.33 6.13 22.95
CA ALA A 13 -6.80 7.46 22.56
C ALA A 13 -6.16 7.95 21.25
N VAL A 14 -4.87 7.68 21.04
CA VAL A 14 -4.18 8.04 19.79
C VAL A 14 -4.56 7.09 18.65
N ALA A 15 -4.71 5.79 18.96
CA ALA A 15 -5.17 4.80 17.98
C ALA A 15 -6.63 5.05 17.52
N ALA A 16 -7.50 5.57 18.39
CA ALA A 16 -8.87 5.93 18.03
C ALA A 16 -8.94 7.12 17.06
N LEU A 17 -8.05 8.11 17.22
CA LEU A 17 -7.94 9.25 16.29
C LEU A 17 -7.49 8.81 14.89
N VAL A 18 -6.55 7.86 14.81
CA VAL A 18 -6.07 7.30 13.54
C VAL A 18 -7.09 6.36 12.89
N TRP A 19 -7.80 5.53 13.67
CA TRP A 19 -8.89 4.66 13.15
C TRP A 19 -10.07 5.47 12.62
N SER A 20 -10.33 6.65 13.21
CA SER A 20 -11.44 7.51 12.79
C SER A 20 -11.10 8.34 11.55
N ALA A 21 -9.84 8.75 11.38
CA ALA A 21 -9.43 9.46 10.17
C ALA A 21 -9.29 8.54 8.94
N ARG A 22 -9.07 7.22 9.13
CA ARG A 22 -8.93 6.28 8.00
C ARG A 22 -10.21 6.12 7.17
N ASP A 23 -11.39 6.30 7.76
CA ASP A 23 -12.67 6.10 7.08
C ASP A 23 -13.12 7.33 6.28
N ARG A 24 -12.48 8.49 6.50
CA ARG A 24 -12.90 9.77 5.93
C ARG A 24 -12.22 10.14 4.61
N PHE A 25 -11.30 9.32 4.11
CA PHE A 25 -10.60 9.59 2.84
C PHE A 25 -11.20 8.91 1.61
N ILE A 26 -12.41 8.33 1.74
CA ILE A 26 -13.18 7.83 0.61
C ILE A 26 -14.50 8.62 0.55
N GLN A 27 -14.48 9.85 0.02
CA GLN A 27 -15.69 10.40 -0.55
C GLN A 27 -15.85 9.79 -1.94
N VAL A 28 -16.62 8.71 -2.04
CA VAL A 28 -17.25 8.36 -3.31
C VAL A 28 -18.44 9.31 -3.47
N PRO A 29 -18.39 10.36 -4.30
CA PRO A 29 -19.63 10.93 -4.77
C PRO A 29 -20.35 9.80 -5.51
N THR A 30 -21.57 9.48 -5.06
CA THR A 30 -22.54 8.77 -5.90
C THR A 30 -22.61 9.52 -7.21
N SER A 31 -21.97 8.97 -8.25
CA SER A 31 -22.07 9.44 -9.61
C SER A 31 -23.38 8.89 -10.15
N ASP A 32 -24.41 9.74 -10.10
CA ASP A 32 -25.63 9.52 -10.86
C ASP A 32 -25.27 9.61 -12.35
N ARG A 33 -25.18 8.44 -13.00
CA ARG A 33 -25.11 8.19 -14.45
C ARG A 33 -24.07 9.02 -15.24
N ALA A 34 -22.88 8.47 -15.34
CA ALA A 34 -22.04 8.62 -16.53
C ALA A 34 -21.87 7.24 -17.19
N GLU A 35 -21.85 7.21 -18.52
CA GLU A 35 -21.62 6.05 -19.39
C GLU A 35 -20.76 4.97 -18.74
N THR A 36 -21.11 3.69 -18.94
CA THR A 36 -20.20 2.57 -18.66
C THR A 36 -18.82 2.97 -19.17
N PRO A 37 -17.85 3.29 -18.30
CA PRO A 37 -16.53 3.56 -18.79
C PRO A 37 -16.14 2.23 -19.42
N ALA A 38 -15.96 2.23 -20.76
CA ALA A 38 -15.17 1.20 -21.38
C ALA A 38 -13.87 1.26 -20.59
N PHE A 39 -13.72 0.32 -19.64
CA PHE A 39 -12.57 0.23 -18.78
C PHE A 39 -11.43 0.32 -19.78
N ARG A 40 -10.62 1.38 -19.70
CA ARG A 40 -9.39 1.38 -20.47
C ARG A 40 -8.59 0.28 -19.82
N SER A 41 -8.80 -0.93 -20.31
CA SER A 41 -7.91 -2.03 -20.14
C SER A 41 -6.69 -1.62 -20.96
N ASP A 42 -5.87 -0.74 -20.36
CA ASP A 42 -4.44 -1.02 -20.35
C ASP A 42 -4.35 -2.51 -20.06
N GLY A 43 -3.63 -3.24 -20.90
CA GLY A 43 -3.63 -4.70 -20.94
C GLY A 43 -3.39 -5.36 -19.57
N PRO A 44 -3.29 -6.70 -19.52
CA PRO A 44 -3.02 -7.38 -18.27
C PRO A 44 -1.89 -6.67 -17.49
N PRO A 45 -2.05 -6.45 -16.17
CA PRO A 45 -1.09 -5.66 -15.40
C PRO A 45 0.29 -6.31 -15.50
N THR A 46 1.29 -5.49 -15.85
CA THR A 46 2.67 -5.95 -15.92
C THR A 46 3.15 -6.31 -14.50
N PRO A 47 3.66 -7.52 -14.27
CA PRO A 47 4.05 -7.97 -12.93
C PRO A 47 5.35 -7.31 -12.46
N VAL A 48 5.54 -7.17 -11.15
CA VAL A 48 6.80 -6.63 -10.57
C VAL A 48 8.03 -7.50 -10.88
N THR A 49 7.83 -8.76 -11.27
CA THR A 49 8.93 -9.67 -11.66
C THR A 49 9.63 -9.27 -12.95
N ASP A 50 9.03 -8.39 -13.76
CA ASP A 50 9.66 -7.85 -14.97
C ASP A 50 10.71 -6.78 -14.65
N ILE A 51 10.73 -6.28 -13.40
CA ILE A 51 11.73 -5.32 -12.94
C ILE A 51 13.03 -6.04 -12.61
N THR A 52 14.12 -5.57 -13.21
CA THR A 52 15.46 -6.08 -12.91
C THR A 52 15.81 -5.90 -11.42
N GLY A 53 16.14 -7.03 -10.78
CA GLY A 53 16.49 -7.09 -9.36
C GLY A 53 15.32 -7.47 -8.45
N ILE A 54 14.11 -7.66 -8.98
CA ILE A 54 12.99 -8.26 -8.26
C ILE A 54 12.83 -9.71 -8.73
N GLY A 55 13.28 -10.63 -7.89
CA GLY A 55 13.02 -12.06 -8.07
C GLY A 55 11.68 -12.48 -7.42
N PRO A 56 11.25 -13.74 -7.62
CA PRO A 56 10.00 -14.27 -7.07
C PRO A 56 9.87 -14.05 -5.55
N ALA A 57 10.96 -14.23 -4.81
CA ALA A 57 10.96 -14.03 -3.35
C ALA A 57 10.66 -12.58 -2.93
N TYR A 58 11.17 -11.59 -3.66
CA TYR A 58 10.86 -10.18 -3.38
C TYR A 58 9.45 -9.84 -3.86
N ALA A 59 9.02 -10.39 -5.00
CA ALA A 59 7.66 -10.22 -5.51
C ALA A 59 6.61 -10.75 -4.53
N GLU A 60 6.82 -11.90 -3.89
CA GLU A 60 5.91 -12.42 -2.86
C GLU A 60 5.81 -11.50 -1.62
N ARG A 61 6.94 -10.92 -1.19
CA ARG A 61 6.95 -9.96 -0.08
C ARG A 61 6.24 -8.66 -0.45
N LEU A 62 6.45 -8.15 -1.66
CA LEU A 62 5.73 -6.99 -2.18
C LEU A 62 4.23 -7.29 -2.30
N ALA A 63 3.86 -8.48 -2.78
CA ALA A 63 2.48 -8.93 -2.88
C ALA A 63 1.80 -9.04 -1.51
N SER A 64 2.56 -9.37 -0.46
CA SER A 64 2.05 -9.38 0.92
C SER A 64 1.65 -7.98 1.41
N MET A 65 2.16 -6.92 0.77
CA MET A 65 1.74 -5.52 0.99
C MET A 65 0.66 -5.05 -0.01
N GLY A 66 0.21 -5.92 -0.91
CA GLY A 66 -0.72 -5.58 -2.00
C GLY A 66 -0.06 -4.96 -3.24
N ILE A 67 1.27 -5.04 -3.36
CA ILE A 67 2.02 -4.51 -4.51
C ILE A 67 2.45 -5.69 -5.39
N SER A 68 1.68 -5.99 -6.44
CA SER A 68 1.96 -7.11 -7.36
C SER A 68 2.33 -6.69 -8.79
N ASP A 69 2.07 -5.43 -9.14
CA ASP A 69 2.27 -4.89 -10.48
C ASP A 69 3.16 -3.63 -10.46
N VAL A 70 3.78 -3.34 -11.62
CA VAL A 70 4.67 -2.17 -11.77
C VAL A 70 3.96 -0.85 -11.49
N ARG A 71 2.69 -0.71 -11.87
CA ARG A 71 1.96 0.54 -11.64
C ARG A 71 1.77 0.81 -10.15
N ALA A 72 1.38 -0.20 -9.38
CA ALA A 72 1.27 -0.11 -7.93
C ALA A 72 2.62 0.19 -7.27
N LEU A 73 3.70 -0.41 -7.77
CA LEU A 73 5.04 -0.16 -7.24
C LEU A 73 5.55 1.25 -7.58
N ALA A 74 5.30 1.76 -8.79
CA ALA A 74 5.76 3.08 -9.24
C ALA A 74 5.21 4.25 -8.41
N VAL A 75 4.04 4.07 -7.77
CA VAL A 75 3.41 5.09 -6.91
C VAL A 75 3.58 4.82 -5.41
N ALA A 76 4.30 3.75 -5.06
CA ALA A 76 4.50 3.36 -3.67
C ALA A 76 5.60 4.19 -2.99
N ASP A 77 5.61 4.16 -1.66
CA ASP A 77 6.61 4.82 -0.84
C ASP A 77 7.81 3.89 -0.56
N ALA A 78 9.01 4.38 -0.89
CA ALA A 78 10.24 3.60 -0.75
C ALA A 78 10.60 3.27 0.70
N GLU A 79 10.39 4.18 1.64
CA GLU A 79 10.69 3.97 3.06
C GLU A 79 9.73 2.95 3.66
N MET A 80 8.46 3.00 3.24
CA MET A 80 7.43 2.03 3.64
C MET A 80 7.79 0.63 3.14
N ILE A 81 8.15 0.49 1.86
CA ILE A 81 8.57 -0.79 1.29
C ILE A 81 9.81 -1.31 2.01
N ALA A 82 10.85 -0.48 2.14
CA ALA A 82 12.09 -0.85 2.80
C ALA A 82 11.88 -1.42 4.21
N THR A 83 11.03 -0.76 4.99
CA THR A 83 10.69 -1.17 6.35
C THR A 83 9.91 -2.49 6.36
N GLN A 84 8.96 -2.69 5.45
CA GLN A 84 8.04 -3.82 5.48
C GLN A 84 8.63 -5.12 4.93
N ILE A 85 9.49 -5.05 3.91
CA ILE A 85 10.08 -6.24 3.27
C ILE A 85 11.57 -6.42 3.56
N GLU A 86 12.08 -5.67 4.55
CA GLU A 86 13.44 -5.71 5.08
C GLU A 86 14.51 -5.50 4.01
N VAL A 87 14.37 -4.44 3.22
CA VAL A 87 15.37 -4.00 2.23
C VAL A 87 15.83 -2.58 2.52
N THR A 88 16.88 -2.13 1.85
CA THR A 88 17.32 -0.74 1.98
C THR A 88 16.36 0.20 1.23
N ALA A 89 16.15 1.40 1.76
CA ALA A 89 15.35 2.45 1.11
C ALA A 89 15.89 2.77 -0.30
N GLU A 90 17.20 2.78 -0.48
CA GLU A 90 17.84 2.94 -1.79
C GLU A 90 17.42 1.85 -2.79
N ARG A 91 17.36 0.59 -2.35
CA ARG A 91 16.94 -0.52 -3.21
C ARG A 91 15.46 -0.43 -3.56
N ALA A 92 14.62 -0.04 -2.60
CA ALA A 92 13.20 0.20 -2.85
C ALA A 92 13.00 1.36 -3.86
N ARG A 93 13.71 2.48 -3.70
CA ARG A 93 13.69 3.61 -4.66
C ARG A 93 14.07 3.15 -6.06
N LEU A 94 15.15 2.38 -6.17
CA LEU A 94 15.59 1.85 -7.46
C LEU A 94 14.54 0.99 -8.16
N TRP A 95 13.76 0.21 -7.41
CA TRP A 95 12.66 -0.55 -7.97
C TRP A 95 11.49 0.32 -8.41
N ILE A 96 11.15 1.35 -7.62
CA ILE A 96 10.11 2.34 -7.95
C ILE A 96 10.48 3.11 -9.22
N ASP A 97 11.72 3.58 -9.31
CA ASP A 97 12.23 4.31 -10.49
C ASP A 97 12.09 3.46 -11.75
N ARG A 98 12.53 2.19 -11.70
CA ARG A 98 12.37 1.24 -12.81
C ARG A 98 10.92 0.92 -13.12
N ALA A 99 10.06 0.86 -12.10
CA ALA A 99 8.64 0.64 -12.32
C ALA A 99 8.02 1.81 -13.08
N GLY A 100 8.44 3.04 -12.79
CA GLY A 100 8.05 4.24 -13.52
C GLY A 100 8.47 4.23 -15.00
N GLU A 101 9.55 3.53 -15.36
CA GLU A 101 9.97 3.34 -16.77
C GLU A 101 9.08 2.35 -17.54
N LEU A 102 8.32 1.51 -16.84
CA LEU A 102 7.46 0.45 -17.39
C LEU A 102 5.97 0.80 -17.37
N THR A 103 5.60 1.99 -16.86
CA THR A 103 4.21 2.44 -16.71
C THR A 103 3.85 3.45 -17.79
#